data_AF-A0A952T037-F1
#
_entry.id   AF-A0A952T037-F1
#
_cell.length_a   1.000
_cell.length_b   1.000
_cell.length_c   1.000
_cell.angle_alpha   90.00
_cell.angle_beta   90.00
_cell.angle_gamma   90.00
#
_symmetry.space_group_name_H-M   'P 1'
#
loop_
_entity.id
_entity.type
_entity.pdbx_description
1 polymer ?
#
loop_
_entity_poly.entity_id
_entity_poly.type
_entity_poly.pdbx_seq_one_letter_code
_entity_poly.pdbx_strand_id
1 'polypeptide(L)'
;KVIQERARTEGLDCQSPKGCFKLAYKNSWINDETGWLAMLEDRNRTAHTYDETLAKDVYGRLPAHLPLLQALNTYLRRTQT
;
A
#
# COMPACT_ATOMS: atom_id res chain seq x y z
N LYS A 1 -5.52 -0.65 -6.22
CA LYS A 1 -5.31 -0.88 -7.67
C LYS A 1 -4.55 0.27 -8.35
N VAL A 2 -4.62 1.51 -7.82
CA VAL A 2 -3.90 2.70 -8.33
C VAL A 2 -2.42 2.49 -8.70
N ILE A 3 -1.61 1.84 -7.85
CA ILE A 3 -0.19 1.58 -8.16
C ILE A 3 -0.02 0.69 -9.40
N GLN A 4 -0.89 -0.32 -9.55
CA GLN A 4 -0.86 -1.21 -10.72
C GLN A 4 -1.24 -0.48 -12.00
N GLU A 5 -2.23 0.41 -11.94
CA GLU A 5 -2.63 1.26 -13.06
C GLU A 5 -1.50 2.20 -13.47
N ARG A 6 -0.82 2.82 -12.50
CA ARG A 6 0.36 3.65 -12.74
C ARG A 6 1.51 2.87 -13.39
N ALA A 7 1.76 1.65 -12.94
CA ALA A 7 2.75 0.79 -13.58
C ALA A 7 2.44 0.56 -15.05
N ARG A 8 1.19 0.23 -15.38
CA ARG A 8 0.77 0.05 -16.78
C ARG A 8 0.97 1.30 -17.63
N THR A 9 0.71 2.49 -17.08
CA THR A 9 0.93 3.75 -17.82
C THR A 9 2.42 4.04 -18.07
N GLU A 10 3.32 3.55 -17.20
CA GLU A 10 4.77 3.66 -17.39
C GLU A 10 5.37 2.48 -18.21
N GLY A 11 4.52 1.61 -18.79
CA GLY A 11 4.98 0.42 -19.52
C GLY A 11 5.59 -0.67 -18.62
N LEU A 12 5.35 -0.57 -17.32
CA LEU A 12 5.78 -1.52 -16.31
C LEU A 12 4.65 -2.49 -15.97
N ASP A 13 5.00 -3.65 -15.40
CA ASP A 13 4.01 -4.63 -14.99
C ASP A 13 4.20 -5.13 -13.55
N CYS A 14 3.07 -5.31 -12.86
CA CYS A 14 3.00 -5.96 -11.55
C CYS A 14 1.68 -6.72 -11.40
N GLN A 15 1.79 -8.00 -11.03
CA GLN A 15 0.66 -8.95 -11.04
C GLN A 15 0.14 -9.30 -9.65
N SER A 16 0.78 -8.80 -8.59
CA SER A 16 0.34 -9.01 -7.20
C SER A 16 0.49 -7.73 -6.39
N PRO A 17 -0.30 -7.52 -5.31
CA PRO A 17 -0.16 -6.34 -4.45
C PRO A 17 1.27 -6.19 -3.91
N LYS A 18 1.88 -7.29 -3.46
CA LYS A 18 3.27 -7.33 -3.01
C LYS A 18 4.23 -6.91 -4.12
N GLY A 19 4.07 -7.46 -5.32
CA GLY A 19 4.89 -7.09 -6.48
C GLY A 19 4.74 -5.62 -6.85
N CYS A 20 3.52 -5.08 -6.78
CA CYS A 20 3.25 -3.67 -7.06
C CYS A 20 3.89 -2.74 -6.02
N PHE A 21 3.90 -3.08 -4.73
CA PHE A 21 4.61 -2.28 -3.72
C PHE A 21 6.13 -2.31 -3.91
N LYS A 22 6.71 -3.49 -4.19
CA LYS A 22 8.14 -3.60 -4.52
C LYS A 22 8.52 -2.75 -5.74
N LEU A 23 7.69 -2.79 -6.78
CA LEU A 23 7.87 -2.00 -7.99
C LEU A 23 7.76 -0.50 -7.69
N ALA A 24 6.74 -0.09 -6.93
CA ALA A 24 6.55 1.32 -6.56
C ALA A 24 7.72 1.86 -5.74
N TYR A 25 8.27 1.05 -4.82
CA TYR A 25 9.46 1.41 -4.05
C TYR A 25 10.69 1.55 -4.96
N LYS A 26 10.93 0.58 -5.84
CA LYS A 26 12.04 0.63 -6.82
C LYS A 26 11.97 1.87 -7.72
N ASN A 27 10.76 2.33 -8.08
CA ASN A 27 10.55 3.52 -8.89
C ASN A 27 10.36 4.82 -8.07
N SER A 28 10.61 4.79 -6.75
CA SER A 28 10.50 5.95 -5.85
C SER A 28 9.11 6.61 -5.81
N TRP A 29 8.04 5.87 -6.09
CA TRP A 29 6.66 6.36 -5.91
C TRP A 29 6.23 6.32 -4.44
N ILE A 30 6.90 5.47 -3.65
CA ILE A 30 6.76 5.31 -2.21
C ILE A 30 8.15 5.17 -1.59
N ASN A 31 8.29 5.55 -0.31
CA ASN A 31 9.59 5.62 0.36
C ASN A 31 9.77 4.61 1.50
N ASP A 32 8.71 3.87 1.88
CA ASP A 32 8.73 2.91 3.00
C ASP A 32 8.14 1.57 2.58
N GLU A 33 8.95 0.74 1.92
CA GLU A 33 8.52 -0.60 1.48
C GLU A 33 7.97 -1.44 2.64
N THR A 34 8.66 -1.44 3.79
CA THR A 34 8.32 -2.26 4.95
C THR A 34 6.95 -1.89 5.50
N GLY A 35 6.65 -0.60 5.63
CA GLY A 35 5.33 -0.11 6.05
C GLY A 35 4.21 -0.56 5.11
N TRP A 36 4.44 -0.48 3.79
CA TRP A 36 3.46 -0.96 2.80
C TRP A 36 3.25 -2.47 2.84
N LEU A 37 4.30 -3.26 3.08
CA LEU A 37 4.19 -4.70 3.25
C LEU A 37 3.44 -5.07 4.54
N ALA A 38 3.68 -4.36 5.64
CA ALA A 38 2.93 -4.54 6.89
C ALA A 38 1.44 -4.20 6.71
N MET A 39 1.13 -3.11 6.00
CA MET A 39 -0.26 -2.76 5.66
C MET A 39 -0.93 -3.84 4.80
N LEU A 40 -0.19 -4.44 3.86
CA LEU A 40 -0.69 -5.54 3.04
C LEU A 40 -1.02 -6.77 3.88
N GLU A 41 -0.18 -7.10 4.86
CA GLU A 41 -0.43 -8.20 5.79
C GLU A 41 -1.66 -7.94 6.66
N ASP A 42 -1.80 -6.73 7.21
CA ASP A 42 -2.98 -6.33 7.98
C ASP A 42 -4.26 -6.42 7.14
N ARG A 43 -4.21 -5.95 5.90
CA ARG A 43 -5.32 -6.09 4.94
C ARG A 43 -5.67 -7.55 4.68
N ASN A 44 -4.70 -8.45 4.58
CA ASN A 44 -4.99 -9.87 4.38
C ASN A 44 -5.67 -10.47 5.61
N ARG A 45 -5.31 -9.99 6.81
CA ARG A 45 -5.92 -10.42 8.08
C ARG A 45 -7.34 -9.90 8.27
N THR A 46 -7.77 -8.81 7.61
CA THR A 46 -9.16 -8.31 7.76
C THR A 46 -10.23 -9.28 7.23
N ALA A 47 -9.85 -10.27 6.40
CA ALA A 47 -10.75 -11.34 6.00
C ALA A 47 -11.10 -12.31 7.15
N HIS A 48 -10.32 -12.30 8.25
CA HIS A 48 -10.49 -13.14 9.43
C HIS A 48 -11.10 -12.39 10.63
N THR A 49 -11.90 -11.36 10.36
CA THR A 49 -12.46 -10.39 11.35
C THR A 49 -13.48 -10.96 12.34
N TYR A 50 -13.74 -12.27 12.33
CA TYR A 50 -14.51 -12.93 13.39
C TYR A 50 -13.78 -12.97 14.73
N ASP A 51 -12.46 -12.72 14.74
CA ASP A 51 -11.66 -12.52 15.94
C ASP A 51 -11.63 -11.02 16.32
N GLU A 52 -12.32 -10.67 17.40
CA GLU A 52 -12.38 -9.29 17.92
C GLU A 52 -11.00 -8.78 18.35
N THR A 53 -10.12 -9.67 18.84
CA THR A 53 -8.75 -9.32 19.21
C THR A 53 -7.97 -8.89 17.98
N LEU A 54 -8.10 -9.66 16.89
CA LEU A 54 -7.50 -9.32 15.62
C LEU A 54 -8.02 -7.98 15.07
N ALA A 55 -9.32 -7.72 15.20
CA ALA A 55 -9.92 -6.47 14.75
C ALA A 55 -9.35 -5.26 15.52
N LYS A 56 -9.22 -5.37 16.85
CA LYS A 56 -8.61 -4.33 17.71
C LYS A 56 -7.15 -4.09 17.38
N ASP A 57 -6.40 -5.17 17.14
CA ASP A 57 -5.00 -5.11 16.74
C ASP A 57 -4.80 -4.37 15.41
N VAL A 58 -5.60 -4.70 14.39
CA VAL A 58 -5.55 -4.04 13.09
C VAL A 58 -5.96 -2.57 13.22
N TYR A 59 -7.02 -2.29 14.01
CA TYR A 59 -7.47 -0.92 14.28
C TYR A 59 -6.34 -0.07 14.91
N GLY A 60 -5.64 -0.62 15.90
CA GLY A 60 -4.51 0.04 16.55
C GLY A 60 -3.33 0.35 15.63
N ARG A 61 -3.20 -0.36 14.50
CA ARG A 61 -2.15 -0.12 13.49
C ARG A 61 -2.54 0.88 12.41
N LEU A 62 -3.82 1.23 12.27
CA LEU A 62 -4.29 2.21 11.27
C LEU A 62 -3.57 3.57 11.32
N PRO A 63 -3.22 4.14 12.49
CA PRO A 63 -2.46 5.39 12.54
C PRO A 63 -1.08 5.32 11.86
N ALA A 64 -0.43 4.13 11.83
CA ALA A 64 0.82 3.93 11.11
C ALA A 64 0.62 3.79 9.59
N HIS A 65 -0.57 3.35 9.16
CA HIS A 65 -0.91 3.17 7.74
C HIS A 65 -1.31 4.48 7.06
N LEU A 66 -1.93 5.40 7.80
CA LEU A 66 -2.38 6.69 7.28
C LEU A 66 -1.29 7.54 6.60
N PRO A 67 -0.10 7.77 7.21
CA PRO A 67 0.93 8.59 6.57
C PRO A 67 1.44 7.99 5.26
N LEU A 68 1.48 6.65 5.13
CA LEU A 68 1.86 5.97 3.90
C LEU A 68 0.89 6.29 2.75
N LEU A 69 -0.42 6.21 3.02
CA LEU A 69 -1.47 6.53 2.06
C LEU A 69 -1.45 8.01 1.67
N GLN A 70 -1.22 8.91 2.64
CA GLN A 70 -1.11 10.35 2.40
C GLN A 70 0.11 10.69 1.54
N ALA A 71 1.26 10.06 1.79
CA ALA A 71 2.47 10.24 0.99
C ALA A 71 2.25 9.79 -0.45
N LEU A 72 1.65 8.61 -0.68
CA LEU A 72 1.33 8.13 -2.02
C LEU A 72 0.33 9.06 -2.74
N ASN A 73 -0.75 9.48 -2.07
CA ASN A 73 -1.70 10.42 -2.65
C ASN A 73 -1.03 11.75 -3.03
N THR A 74 -0.11 12.24 -2.21
CA THR A 74 0.68 13.45 -2.49
C THR A 74 1.56 13.26 -3.72
N TYR A 75 2.27 12.13 -3.81
CA TYR A 75 3.08 11.78 -4.98
C TYR A 75 2.25 11.71 -6.27
N LEU A 76 1.11 11.04 -6.23
CA LEU A 76 0.24 10.86 -7.40
C LEU A 76 -0.35 12.18 -7.89
N ARG A 77 -0.69 13.10 -6.98
CA ARG A 77 -1.20 14.43 -7.35
C ARG A 77 -0.14 15.30 -8.02
N ARG A 78 1.11 15.21 -7.59
CA ARG A 78 2.23 15.96 -8.18
C ARG A 78 2.58 15.48 -9.59
N THR A 79 2.30 14.21 -9.90
CA THR A 79 2.70 13.57 -11.16
C THR A 79 1.55 13.45 -12.17
N GLN A 80 0.41 14.10 -11.91
CA GLN A 80 -0.75 14.21 -12.82
C GLN A 80 -0.81 15.56 -13.57
N THR A 81 0.25 16.38 -13.49
CA THR A 81 0.43 17.60 -14.30
C THR A 81 1.51 17.34 -15.33
#